data_AF-A0A1H7FCG1-F1
#
_entry.id   AF-A0A1H7FCG1-F1
#
_cell.length_a   1.000
_cell.length_b   1.000
_cell.length_c   1.000
_cell.angle_alpha   90.00
_cell.angle_beta   90.00
_cell.angle_gamma   90.00
#
_symmetry.space_group_name_H-M   'P 1'
#
loop_
_entity.id
_entity.type
_entity.pdbx_description
1 polymer ?
#
loop_
_entity_poly.entity_id
_entity_poly.type
_entity_poly.pdbx_seq_one_letter_code
_entity_poly.pdbx_strand_id
1 'polypeptide(L)'
;MKRILLLTLPLLAACGPRYGMRVPDGLVKKLPYETRIELLEAENDLALAIDRVDEAGNEIVRARDNIRRARSRAQAAEAELDRAEDTVSKEVAQLTIDEAEARVKYLRAKQHVNVALLDVEQLALRCAFARFELARVTAARKAKVEGSERLEPKEFEEQVAECDAEVKEERAELGKDTSDETQAREAWEARKAALAKKTFDAAASPYVENL
;
A
#
# COMPACT_ATOMS: atom_id res chain seq x y z
N MET A 1 36.35 -47.98 7.45
CA MET A 1 36.19 -46.78 8.30
C MET A 1 36.44 -45.53 7.45
N LYS A 2 35.39 -44.83 7.03
CA LYS A 2 35.49 -43.49 6.40
C LYS A 2 34.49 -42.59 7.14
N ARG A 3 34.99 -41.65 7.94
CA ARG A 3 34.18 -40.67 8.65
C ARG A 3 33.89 -39.53 7.68
N ILE A 4 32.62 -39.38 7.31
CA ILE A 4 32.11 -38.21 6.60
C ILE A 4 31.80 -37.17 7.68
N LEU A 5 32.62 -36.13 7.77
CA LEU A 5 32.30 -34.92 8.55
C LEU A 5 31.32 -34.09 7.71
N LEU A 6 30.05 -34.10 8.08
CA LEU A 6 29.07 -33.11 7.64
C LEU A 6 29.30 -31.83 8.45
N LEU A 7 29.93 -30.83 7.83
CA LEU A 7 29.93 -29.46 8.32
C LEU A 7 28.53 -28.87 8.07
N THR A 8 27.72 -28.82 9.12
CA THR A 8 26.51 -28.00 9.16
C THR A 8 26.90 -26.57 9.51
N LEU A 9 26.89 -25.66 8.52
CA LEU A 9 26.91 -24.21 8.76
C LEU A 9 25.60 -23.81 9.46
N PRO A 10 25.62 -23.12 10.61
CA PRO A 10 24.42 -22.49 11.12
C PRO A 10 24.17 -21.22 10.30
N LEU A 11 23.10 -21.22 9.50
CA LEU A 11 22.47 -20.00 9.00
C LEU A 11 22.05 -19.18 10.24
N LEU A 12 22.87 -18.20 10.61
CA LEU A 12 22.44 -17.11 11.48
C LEU A 12 21.39 -16.31 10.69
N ALA A 13 20.14 -16.76 10.80
CA ALA A 13 18.99 -15.92 10.55
C ALA A 13 19.02 -14.79 11.59
N ALA A 14 19.69 -13.70 11.25
CA ALA A 14 19.52 -12.44 11.92
C ALA A 14 18.08 -11.97 11.66
N CYS A 15 17.13 -12.43 12.49
CA CYS A 15 15.76 -11.95 12.53
C CYS A 15 15.70 -10.54 13.18
N GLY A 16 16.53 -9.62 12.68
CA GLY A 16 16.43 -8.19 12.96
C GLY A 16 15.73 -7.50 11.77
N PRO A 17 15.04 -6.37 11.99
CA PRO A 17 14.57 -5.54 10.89
C PRO A 17 15.76 -5.17 9.99
N ARG A 18 15.68 -5.47 8.69
CA ARG A 18 16.76 -5.26 7.71
C ARG A 18 17.30 -3.81 7.69
N TYR A 19 16.45 -2.85 8.02
CA TYR A 19 16.74 -1.41 8.08
C TYR A 19 16.55 -0.85 9.51
N GLY A 20 17.24 -1.46 10.47
CA GLY A 20 16.98 -1.31 11.90
C GLY A 20 18.01 -0.50 12.70
N MET A 21 19.03 0.08 12.06
CA MET A 21 20.04 0.86 12.78
C MET A 21 19.42 2.06 13.50
N ARG A 22 19.87 2.31 14.74
CA ARG A 22 19.34 3.37 15.61
C ARG A 22 20.43 4.14 16.31
N VAL A 23 20.27 5.45 16.34
CA VAL A 23 21.05 6.38 17.15
C VAL A 23 20.49 6.35 18.58
N PRO A 24 21.30 6.10 19.61
CA PRO A 24 20.83 6.12 20.99
C PRO A 24 20.14 7.44 21.36
N ASP A 25 18.96 7.37 21.98
CA ASP A 25 18.17 8.56 22.37
C ASP A 25 18.93 9.50 23.30
N GLY A 26 19.88 8.97 24.08
CA GLY A 26 20.77 9.74 24.93
C GLY A 26 21.65 10.73 24.16
N LEU A 27 22.02 10.42 22.90
CA LEU A 27 22.78 11.34 22.06
C LEU A 27 21.91 12.49 21.56
N VAL A 28 20.66 12.22 21.17
CA VAL A 28 19.72 13.24 20.71
C VAL A 28 19.34 14.21 21.83
N LYS A 29 19.16 13.71 23.06
CA LYS A 29 18.87 14.55 24.24
C LYS A 29 20.00 15.53 24.57
N LYS A 30 21.24 15.21 24.20
CA LYS A 30 22.42 16.07 24.40
C LYS A 30 22.63 17.08 23.26
N LEU A 31 21.82 17.04 22.19
CA LEU A 31 21.93 17.99 21.09
C LEU A 31 21.56 19.42 21.53
N PRO A 32 22.27 20.45 21.01
CA PRO A 32 21.81 21.83 21.11
C PRO A 32 20.38 22.00 20.60
N TYR A 33 19.65 22.96 21.14
CA TYR A 33 18.26 23.19 20.77
C TYR A 33 18.12 23.49 19.27
N GLU A 34 19.00 24.32 18.73
CA GLU A 34 19.07 24.70 17.32
C GLU A 34 19.27 23.47 16.43
N THR A 35 20.13 22.53 16.83
CA THR A 35 20.37 21.29 16.09
C THR A 35 19.20 20.32 16.18
N ARG A 36 18.41 20.33 17.27
CA ARG A 36 17.18 19.54 17.34
C ARG A 36 16.08 20.08 16.42
N ILE A 37 16.03 21.39 16.20
CA ILE A 37 15.12 21.99 15.22
C ILE A 37 15.42 21.46 13.81
N GLU A 38 16.71 21.28 13.45
CA GLU A 38 17.10 20.69 12.17
C GLU A 38 16.56 19.26 11.97
N LEU A 39 16.22 18.53 13.05
CA LEU A 39 15.66 17.17 12.96
C LEU A 39 14.15 17.15 12.66
N LEU A 40 13.45 18.28 12.82
CA LEU A 40 11.99 18.35 12.63
C LEU A 40 11.56 18.03 11.19
N GLU A 41 12.40 18.36 10.20
CA GLU A 41 12.12 18.03 8.79
C GLU A 41 12.12 16.51 8.58
N ALA A 42 13.15 15.82 9.07
CA ALA A 42 13.23 14.37 8.99
C ALA A 42 12.16 13.65 9.85
N GLU A 43 11.76 14.24 10.97
CA GLU A 43 10.64 13.75 11.78
C GLU A 43 9.29 13.89 11.05
N ASN A 44 9.09 15.00 10.34
CA ASN A 44 7.91 15.21 9.51
C ASN A 44 7.85 14.18 8.37
N ASP A 45 8.96 13.92 7.68
CA ASP A 45 9.02 12.89 6.65
C ASP A 45 8.65 11.50 7.17
N LEU A 46 9.06 11.17 8.41
CA LEU A 46 8.66 9.94 9.08
C LEU A 46 7.17 9.92 9.39
N ALA A 47 6.61 11.03 9.91
CA ALA A 47 5.17 11.15 10.16
C ALA A 47 4.34 10.98 8.87
N LEU A 48 4.76 11.61 7.78
CA LEU A 48 4.13 11.43 6.47
C LEU A 48 4.19 9.99 5.97
N ALA A 49 5.24 9.23 6.31
CA ALA A 49 5.32 7.82 5.95
C ALA A 49 4.35 6.96 6.77
N ILE A 50 4.12 7.30 8.05
CA ILE A 50 3.09 6.65 8.87
C ILE A 50 1.71 6.90 8.28
N ASP A 51 1.39 8.16 7.95
CA ASP A 51 0.11 8.53 7.34
C ASP A 51 -0.16 7.75 6.03
N ARG A 52 0.88 7.53 5.22
CA ARG A 52 0.76 6.75 3.98
C ARG A 52 0.43 5.27 4.23
N VAL A 53 1.02 4.66 5.25
CA VAL A 53 0.70 3.28 5.64
C VAL A 53 -0.75 3.17 6.13
N ASP A 54 -1.18 4.11 6.96
CA ASP A 54 -2.56 4.15 7.47
C ASP A 54 -3.56 4.34 6.33
N GLU A 55 -3.29 5.24 5.39
CA GLU A 55 -4.16 5.46 4.24
C GLU A 55 -4.21 4.25 3.31
N ALA A 56 -3.08 3.58 3.05
CA ALA A 56 -3.05 2.33 2.29
C ALA A 56 -3.89 1.23 2.97
N GLY A 57 -3.79 1.11 4.30
CA GLY A 57 -4.62 0.20 5.10
C GLY A 57 -6.11 0.52 5.00
N ASN A 58 -6.47 1.81 5.09
CA ASN A 58 -7.86 2.26 4.96
C ASN A 58 -8.44 1.96 3.58
N GLU A 59 -7.66 2.12 2.50
CA GLU A 59 -8.07 1.80 1.14
C GLU A 59 -8.43 0.31 0.95
N ILE A 60 -7.76 -0.60 1.65
CA ILE A 60 -8.11 -2.04 1.64
C ILE A 60 -9.50 -2.25 2.28
N VAL A 61 -9.78 -1.58 3.39
CA VAL A 61 -11.09 -1.67 4.07
C VAL A 61 -12.20 -1.09 3.18
N ARG A 62 -11.97 0.08 2.57
CA ARG A 62 -12.90 0.71 1.62
C ARG A 62 -13.17 -0.21 0.43
N ALA A 63 -12.14 -0.82 -0.15
CA ALA A 63 -12.28 -1.77 -1.26
C ALA A 63 -13.13 -2.99 -0.88
N ARG A 64 -12.91 -3.57 0.31
CA ARG A 64 -13.71 -4.69 0.82
C ARG A 64 -15.20 -4.34 0.92
N ASP A 65 -15.51 -3.18 1.46
CA ASP A 65 -16.90 -2.75 1.64
C ASP A 65 -17.58 -2.45 0.29
N ASN A 66 -16.84 -1.86 -0.66
CA ASN A 66 -17.30 -1.68 -2.04
C ASN A 66 -17.59 -3.02 -2.73
N ILE A 67 -16.75 -4.03 -2.57
CA ILE A 67 -16.98 -5.38 -3.12
C ILE A 67 -18.28 -5.97 -2.55
N ARG A 68 -18.49 -5.83 -1.23
CA ARG A 68 -19.72 -6.31 -0.57
C ARG A 68 -20.97 -5.65 -1.15
N ARG A 69 -20.96 -4.33 -1.33
CA ARG A 69 -22.06 -3.58 -1.95
C ARG A 69 -22.31 -4.03 -3.39
N ALA A 70 -21.25 -4.12 -4.21
CA ALA A 70 -21.38 -4.55 -5.60
C ALA A 70 -21.96 -5.97 -5.72
N ARG A 71 -21.58 -6.91 -4.84
CA ARG A 71 -22.19 -8.25 -4.80
C ARG A 71 -23.66 -8.21 -4.38
N SER A 72 -24.01 -7.41 -3.38
CA SER A 72 -25.41 -7.24 -2.96
C SER A 72 -26.28 -6.69 -4.10
N ARG A 73 -25.73 -5.78 -4.90
CA ARG A 73 -26.40 -5.23 -6.09
C ARG A 73 -26.61 -6.29 -7.17
N ALA A 74 -25.63 -7.14 -7.44
CA ALA A 74 -25.78 -8.26 -8.37
C ALA A 74 -26.91 -9.20 -7.92
N GLN A 75 -26.93 -9.59 -6.65
CA GLN A 75 -27.99 -10.44 -6.08
C GLN A 75 -29.38 -9.79 -6.14
N ALA A 76 -29.47 -8.48 -5.89
CA ALA A 76 -30.73 -7.77 -6.03
C ALA A 76 -31.22 -7.78 -7.49
N ALA A 77 -30.31 -7.55 -8.45
CA ALA A 77 -30.62 -7.58 -9.86
C ALA A 77 -31.00 -8.97 -10.38
N GLU A 78 -30.38 -10.04 -9.87
CA GLU A 78 -30.82 -11.44 -10.10
C GLU A 78 -32.27 -11.65 -9.63
N ALA A 79 -32.60 -11.19 -8.42
CA ALA A 79 -33.95 -11.32 -7.90
C ALA A 79 -34.98 -10.46 -8.67
N GLU A 80 -34.58 -9.33 -9.24
CA GLU A 80 -35.43 -8.53 -10.14
C GLU A 80 -35.60 -9.23 -11.50
N LEU A 81 -34.56 -9.87 -12.04
CA LEU A 81 -34.64 -10.64 -13.28
C LEU A 81 -35.65 -11.78 -13.17
N ASP A 82 -35.63 -12.50 -12.04
CA ASP A 82 -36.57 -13.60 -11.76
C ASP A 82 -38.03 -13.14 -11.65
N ARG A 83 -38.26 -11.92 -11.16
CA ARG A 83 -39.60 -11.33 -10.95
C ARG A 83 -40.11 -10.56 -12.16
N ALA A 84 -39.24 -10.13 -13.07
CA ALA A 84 -39.61 -9.32 -14.21
C ALA A 84 -40.55 -10.09 -15.15
N GLU A 85 -41.67 -9.47 -15.51
CA GLU A 85 -42.65 -10.06 -16.41
C GLU A 85 -42.38 -9.65 -17.87
N ASP A 86 -41.96 -8.41 -18.09
CA ASP A 86 -41.72 -7.84 -19.41
C ASP A 86 -40.25 -7.94 -19.86
N THR A 87 -40.06 -7.91 -21.18
CA THR A 87 -38.73 -8.04 -21.80
C THR A 87 -37.79 -6.90 -21.44
N VAL A 88 -38.29 -5.66 -21.30
CA VAL A 88 -37.45 -4.49 -21.05
C VAL A 88 -36.87 -4.56 -19.64
N SER A 89 -37.69 -4.88 -18.65
CA SER A 89 -37.24 -5.06 -17.26
C SER A 89 -36.24 -6.20 -17.14
N LYS A 90 -36.43 -7.31 -17.85
CA LYS A 90 -35.44 -8.41 -17.91
C LYS A 90 -34.11 -7.97 -18.49
N GLU A 91 -34.12 -7.22 -19.59
CA GLU A 91 -32.90 -6.69 -20.21
C GLU A 91 -32.16 -5.72 -19.29
N VAL A 92 -32.88 -4.84 -18.59
CA VAL A 92 -32.29 -3.90 -17.61
C VAL A 92 -31.69 -4.66 -16.43
N ALA A 93 -32.40 -5.67 -15.91
CA ALA A 93 -31.91 -6.50 -14.81
C ALA A 93 -30.63 -7.25 -15.22
N GLN A 94 -30.61 -7.87 -16.42
CA GLN A 94 -29.40 -8.54 -16.93
C GLN A 94 -28.23 -7.58 -17.11
N LEU A 95 -28.45 -6.38 -17.67
CA LEU A 95 -27.38 -5.37 -17.78
C LEU A 95 -26.87 -4.91 -16.42
N THR A 96 -27.73 -4.88 -15.40
CA THR A 96 -27.36 -4.53 -14.02
C THR A 96 -26.51 -5.63 -13.38
N ILE A 97 -26.84 -6.90 -13.60
CA ILE A 97 -26.02 -8.04 -13.18
C ILE A 97 -24.64 -7.95 -13.84
N ASP A 98 -24.59 -7.84 -15.16
CA ASP A 98 -23.37 -7.74 -15.95
C ASP A 98 -22.45 -6.59 -15.48
N GLU A 99 -23.03 -5.42 -15.20
CA GLU A 99 -22.30 -4.25 -14.66
C GLU A 99 -21.77 -4.54 -13.25
N ALA A 100 -22.61 -5.06 -12.35
CA ALA A 100 -22.24 -5.32 -10.97
C ALA A 100 -21.16 -6.40 -10.86
N GLU A 101 -21.22 -7.46 -11.66
CA GLU A 101 -20.17 -8.49 -11.73
C GLU A 101 -18.85 -7.93 -12.26
N ALA A 102 -18.90 -7.11 -13.32
CA ALA A 102 -17.72 -6.43 -13.83
C ALA A 102 -17.11 -5.49 -12.77
N ARG A 103 -17.96 -4.78 -12.01
CA ARG A 103 -17.55 -3.94 -10.89
C ARG A 103 -16.86 -4.75 -9.79
N VAL A 104 -17.39 -5.92 -9.44
CA VAL A 104 -16.74 -6.83 -8.48
C VAL A 104 -15.36 -7.24 -8.96
N LYS A 105 -15.21 -7.59 -10.25
CA LYS A 105 -13.91 -7.95 -10.84
C LYS A 105 -12.92 -6.79 -10.76
N TYR A 106 -13.35 -5.59 -11.15
CA TYR A 106 -12.57 -4.36 -11.02
C TYR A 106 -12.11 -4.13 -9.57
N LEU A 107 -13.04 -4.12 -8.61
CA LEU A 107 -12.73 -3.84 -7.22
C LEU A 107 -11.82 -4.90 -6.59
N ARG A 108 -11.87 -6.15 -7.06
CA ARG A 108 -10.92 -7.20 -6.66
C ARG A 108 -9.52 -6.93 -7.18
N ALA A 109 -9.37 -6.57 -8.46
CA ALA A 109 -8.08 -6.17 -9.01
C ALA A 109 -7.52 -4.95 -8.26
N LYS A 110 -8.35 -3.94 -7.97
CA LYS A 110 -7.99 -2.80 -7.13
C LYS A 110 -7.57 -3.23 -5.71
N GLN A 111 -8.26 -4.20 -5.11
CA GLN A 111 -7.88 -4.73 -3.80
C GLN A 111 -6.49 -5.35 -3.83
N HIS A 112 -6.13 -6.08 -4.89
CA HIS A 112 -4.78 -6.65 -5.04
C HIS A 112 -3.72 -5.55 -5.08
N VAL A 113 -3.93 -4.50 -5.90
CA VAL A 113 -3.05 -3.33 -5.95
C VAL A 113 -2.93 -2.66 -4.58
N ASN A 114 -4.04 -2.46 -3.86
CA ASN A 114 -4.03 -1.82 -2.55
C ASN A 114 -3.24 -2.63 -1.51
N VAL A 115 -3.32 -3.97 -1.55
CA VAL A 115 -2.55 -4.83 -0.65
C VAL A 115 -1.06 -4.75 -0.98
N ALA A 116 -0.69 -4.88 -2.25
CA ALA A 116 0.70 -4.76 -2.67
C ALA A 116 1.28 -3.37 -2.36
N LEU A 117 0.49 -2.31 -2.53
CA LEU A 117 0.87 -0.94 -2.17
C LEU A 117 1.09 -0.79 -0.65
N LEU A 118 0.28 -1.45 0.19
CA LEU A 118 0.50 -1.43 1.64
C LEU A 118 1.88 -2.01 1.99
N ASP A 119 2.28 -3.13 1.38
CA ASP A 119 3.59 -3.74 1.61
C ASP A 119 4.73 -2.79 1.22
N VAL A 120 4.58 -2.10 0.08
CA VAL A 120 5.50 -1.04 -0.37
C VAL A 120 5.56 0.12 0.61
N GLU A 121 4.43 0.62 1.09
CA GLU A 121 4.41 1.76 2.02
C GLU A 121 4.95 1.37 3.40
N GLN A 122 4.78 0.11 3.84
CA GLN A 122 5.44 -0.41 5.04
C GLN A 122 6.96 -0.48 4.88
N LEU A 123 7.46 -0.86 3.71
CA LEU A 123 8.89 -0.77 3.40
C LEU A 123 9.35 0.71 3.35
N ALA A 124 8.58 1.59 2.72
CA ALA A 124 8.89 3.02 2.65
C ALA A 124 8.93 3.68 4.04
N LEU A 125 8.07 3.25 4.97
CA LEU A 125 8.11 3.65 6.38
C LEU A 125 9.41 3.21 7.06
N ARG A 126 9.89 1.99 6.80
CA ARG A 126 11.21 1.53 7.28
C ARG A 126 12.34 2.39 6.70
N CYS A 127 12.26 2.78 5.42
CA CYS A 127 13.25 3.68 4.83
C CYS A 127 13.18 5.10 5.40
N ALA A 128 11.98 5.62 5.68
CA ALA A 128 11.80 6.90 6.35
C ALA A 128 12.41 6.88 7.77
N PHE A 129 12.24 5.78 8.50
CA PHE A 129 12.91 5.56 9.77
C PHE A 129 14.44 5.56 9.61
N ALA A 130 14.98 4.85 8.61
CA ALA A 130 16.41 4.86 8.31
C ALA A 130 16.95 6.27 8.00
N ARG A 131 16.23 7.06 7.20
CA ARG A 131 16.58 8.46 6.90
C ARG A 131 16.56 9.33 8.15
N PHE A 132 15.57 9.15 9.01
CA PHE A 132 15.49 9.86 10.28
C PHE A 132 16.69 9.53 11.18
N GLU A 133 17.08 8.27 11.27
CA GLU A 133 18.26 7.85 12.02
C GLU A 133 19.57 8.36 11.41
N LEU A 134 19.67 8.44 10.07
CA LEU A 134 20.78 9.11 9.39
C LEU A 134 20.85 10.61 9.74
N ALA A 135 19.71 11.30 9.79
CA ALA A 135 19.64 12.70 10.20
C ALA A 135 20.10 12.87 11.66
N ARG A 136 19.66 11.97 12.55
CA ARG A 136 20.07 11.96 13.97
C ARG A 136 21.59 11.77 14.13
N VAL A 137 22.21 10.83 13.42
CA VAL A 137 23.65 10.59 13.54
C VAL A 137 24.44 11.76 12.96
N THR A 138 24.00 12.30 11.82
CA THR A 138 24.62 13.46 11.18
C THR A 138 24.59 14.67 12.10
N ALA A 139 23.44 14.94 12.72
CA ALA A 139 23.28 15.99 13.72
C ALA A 139 24.19 15.79 14.94
N ALA A 140 24.24 14.58 15.50
CA ALA A 140 25.09 14.25 16.64
C ALA A 140 26.59 14.43 16.34
N ARG A 141 27.03 14.01 15.13
CA ARG A 141 28.41 14.18 14.66
C ARG A 141 28.76 15.64 14.43
N LYS A 142 27.87 16.41 13.78
CA LYS A 142 28.02 17.85 13.55
C LYS A 142 28.14 18.63 14.86
N ALA A 143 27.32 18.28 15.86
CA ALA A 143 27.34 18.88 17.19
C ALA A 143 28.44 18.32 18.12
N LYS A 144 29.26 17.36 17.65
CA LYS A 144 30.33 16.70 18.43
C LYS A 144 29.85 16.16 19.79
N VAL A 145 28.64 15.59 19.81
CA VAL A 145 28.09 15.00 21.02
C VAL A 145 28.95 13.80 21.45
N GLU A 146 29.34 13.77 22.72
CA GLU A 146 30.10 12.65 23.30
C GLU A 146 29.38 11.31 23.09
N GLY A 147 30.08 10.34 22.52
CA GLY A 147 29.55 9.02 22.16
C GLY A 147 29.15 8.91 20.69
N SER A 148 29.01 10.03 19.97
CA SER A 148 28.71 10.01 18.52
C SER A 148 29.86 9.48 17.68
N GLU A 149 31.10 9.54 18.18
CA GLU A 149 32.30 9.04 17.49
C GLU A 149 32.33 7.53 17.27
N ARG A 150 31.44 6.79 17.92
CA ARG A 150 31.31 5.34 17.76
C ARG A 150 30.30 4.95 16.68
N LEU A 151 29.59 5.93 16.12
CA LEU A 151 28.61 5.73 15.06
C LEU A 151 29.20 6.19 13.74
N GLU A 152 29.18 5.32 12.74
CA GLU A 152 29.69 5.62 11.41
C GLU A 152 28.56 6.09 10.48
N PRO A 153 28.48 7.39 10.11
CA PRO A 153 27.39 7.89 9.25
C PRO A 153 27.27 7.12 7.93
N LYS A 154 28.39 6.65 7.39
CA LYS A 154 28.44 5.90 6.14
C LYS A 154 27.61 4.61 6.20
N GLU A 155 27.58 3.91 7.33
CA GLU A 155 26.75 2.70 7.50
C GLU A 155 25.25 3.05 7.44
N PHE A 156 24.85 4.21 7.97
CA PHE A 156 23.48 4.70 7.87
C PHE A 156 23.13 5.14 6.44
N GLU A 157 24.07 5.79 5.74
CA GLU A 157 23.92 6.18 4.33
C GLU A 157 23.74 4.96 3.42
N GLU A 158 24.56 3.91 3.61
CA GLU A 158 24.45 2.63 2.90
C GLU A 158 23.09 1.97 3.16
N GLN A 159 22.64 1.92 4.43
CA GLN A 159 21.33 1.40 4.80
C GLN A 159 20.18 2.15 4.08
N VAL A 160 20.24 3.48 4.02
CA VAL A 160 19.23 4.30 3.33
C VAL A 160 19.24 4.02 1.83
N ALA A 161 20.42 3.95 1.22
CA ALA A 161 20.56 3.69 -0.22
C ALA A 161 20.02 2.31 -0.62
N GLU A 162 20.30 1.28 0.17
CA GLU A 162 19.76 -0.08 -0.04
C GLU A 162 18.23 -0.09 0.08
N CYS A 163 17.70 0.53 1.14
CA CYS A 163 16.25 0.59 1.38
C CYS A 163 15.52 1.31 0.23
N ASP A 164 16.08 2.42 -0.24
CA ASP A 164 15.50 3.21 -1.33
C ASP A 164 15.54 2.48 -2.67
N ALA A 165 16.58 1.69 -2.91
CA ALA A 165 16.66 0.81 -4.07
C ALA A 165 15.57 -0.29 -4.00
N GLU A 166 15.36 -0.91 -2.84
CA GLU A 166 14.32 -1.93 -2.63
C GLU A 166 12.91 -1.33 -2.83
N VAL A 167 12.61 -0.17 -2.25
CA VAL A 167 11.31 0.52 -2.48
C VAL A 167 11.09 0.80 -3.96
N LYS A 168 12.14 1.20 -4.68
CA LYS A 168 12.04 1.49 -6.12
C LYS A 168 11.76 0.21 -6.93
N GLU A 169 12.38 -0.90 -6.57
CA GLU A 169 12.17 -2.21 -7.20
C GLU A 169 10.73 -2.67 -6.97
N GLU A 170 10.29 -2.73 -5.71
CA GLU A 170 8.93 -3.16 -5.32
C GLU A 170 7.85 -2.27 -5.99
N ARG A 171 8.07 -0.96 -6.07
CA ARG A 171 7.17 -0.06 -6.82
C ARG A 171 7.12 -0.36 -8.31
N ALA A 172 8.21 -0.83 -8.90
CA ALA A 172 8.23 -1.22 -10.31
C ALA A 172 7.41 -2.50 -10.54
N GLU A 173 7.43 -3.42 -9.57
CA GLU A 173 6.67 -4.68 -9.64
C GLU A 173 5.15 -4.48 -9.60
N LEU A 174 4.67 -3.39 -8.98
CA LEU A 174 3.25 -2.99 -9.00
C LEU A 174 2.70 -2.76 -10.42
N GLY A 175 3.56 -2.60 -11.42
CA GLY A 175 3.15 -2.30 -12.80
C GLY A 175 2.20 -3.33 -13.39
N LYS A 176 2.38 -4.62 -13.07
CA LYS A 176 1.50 -5.68 -13.56
C LYS A 176 0.11 -5.60 -12.93
N ASP A 177 0.05 -5.55 -11.60
CA ASP A 177 -1.23 -5.49 -10.87
C ASP A 177 -2.01 -4.22 -11.22
N THR A 178 -1.31 -3.11 -11.44
CA THR A 178 -1.90 -1.84 -11.90
C THR A 178 -2.48 -1.98 -13.31
N SER A 179 -1.79 -2.69 -14.20
CA SER A 179 -2.30 -2.96 -15.55
C SER A 179 -3.57 -3.82 -15.52
N ASP A 180 -3.58 -4.86 -14.70
CA ASP A 180 -4.75 -5.74 -14.53
C ASP A 180 -5.94 -4.96 -13.92
N GLU A 181 -5.70 -4.09 -12.94
CA GLU A 181 -6.70 -3.17 -12.38
C GLU A 181 -7.27 -2.22 -13.44
N THR A 182 -6.41 -1.63 -14.26
CA THR A 182 -6.82 -0.69 -15.33
C THR A 182 -7.70 -1.39 -16.37
N GLN A 183 -7.29 -2.58 -16.84
CA GLN A 183 -8.08 -3.36 -17.79
C GLN A 183 -9.44 -3.77 -17.21
N ALA A 184 -9.47 -4.18 -15.94
CA ALA A 184 -10.71 -4.52 -15.25
C ALA A 184 -11.62 -3.30 -15.07
N ARG A 185 -11.05 -2.13 -14.81
CA ARG A 185 -11.78 -0.86 -14.72
C ARG A 185 -12.40 -0.49 -16.06
N GLU A 186 -11.64 -0.53 -17.15
CA GLU A 186 -12.15 -0.23 -18.49
C GLU A 186 -13.30 -1.15 -18.89
N ALA A 187 -13.18 -2.45 -18.58
CA ALA A 187 -14.25 -3.41 -18.81
C ALA A 187 -15.52 -3.09 -18.01
N TRP A 188 -15.37 -2.69 -16.74
CA TRP A 188 -16.50 -2.25 -15.91
C TRP A 188 -17.15 -0.97 -16.46
N GLU A 189 -16.37 0.06 -16.78
CA GLU A 189 -16.87 1.33 -17.32
C GLU A 189 -17.64 1.12 -18.64
N ALA A 190 -17.20 0.18 -19.48
CA ALA A 190 -17.93 -0.20 -20.69
C ALA A 190 -19.31 -0.80 -20.40
N ARG A 191 -19.42 -1.67 -19.38
CA ARG A 191 -20.71 -2.24 -18.95
C ARG A 191 -21.61 -1.21 -18.27
N LYS A 192 -21.03 -0.34 -17.44
CA LYS A 192 -21.71 0.79 -16.85
C LYS A 192 -22.28 1.73 -17.91
N ALA A 193 -21.52 2.06 -18.95
CA ALA A 193 -22.00 2.88 -20.07
C ALA A 193 -23.14 2.21 -20.85
N ALA A 194 -23.11 0.89 -21.02
CA ALA A 194 -24.21 0.16 -21.67
C ALA A 194 -25.50 0.21 -20.83
N LEU A 195 -25.39 0.01 -19.50
CA LEU A 195 -26.52 0.12 -18.58
C LEU A 195 -27.08 1.56 -18.53
N ALA A 196 -26.20 2.55 -18.45
CA ALA A 196 -26.54 3.98 -18.52
C ALA A 196 -27.36 4.31 -19.76
N LYS A 197 -26.91 3.85 -20.94
CA LYS A 197 -27.60 4.08 -22.21
C LYS A 197 -29.01 3.49 -22.24
N LYS A 198 -29.22 2.32 -21.61
CA LYS A 198 -30.53 1.67 -21.56
C LYS A 198 -31.48 2.32 -20.54
N THR A 199 -30.93 2.81 -19.44
CA THR A 199 -31.71 3.31 -18.29
C THR A 199 -31.75 4.83 -18.19
N PHE A 200 -31.16 5.54 -19.14
CA PHE A 200 -30.96 6.99 -19.08
C PHE A 200 -30.30 7.41 -17.76
N ASP A 201 -29.21 6.71 -17.41
CA ASP A 201 -28.44 6.83 -16.16
C ASP A 201 -29.15 6.43 -14.86
N ALA A 202 -30.46 6.15 -14.89
CA ALA A 202 -31.22 5.88 -13.67
C ALA A 202 -30.65 4.72 -12.84
N ALA A 203 -30.16 3.66 -13.49
CA ALA A 203 -29.54 2.52 -12.80
C ALA A 203 -28.02 2.61 -12.68
N ALA A 204 -27.36 3.50 -13.42
CA ALA A 204 -25.90 3.61 -13.51
C ALA A 204 -25.31 4.86 -12.82
N SER A 205 -26.16 5.66 -12.14
CA SER A 205 -25.71 6.89 -11.50
C SER A 205 -24.84 6.66 -10.25
N PRO A 206 -23.96 7.61 -9.90
CA PRO A 206 -23.13 7.53 -8.68
C PRO A 206 -23.93 7.37 -7.38
N TYR A 207 -25.20 7.80 -7.35
CA TYR A 207 -26.07 7.61 -6.19
C TYR A 207 -26.41 6.13 -6.00
N VAL A 208 -26.73 5.43 -7.09
CA VAL A 208 -27.06 4.00 -7.03
C VAL A 208 -25.81 3.14 -6.85
N GLU A 209 -24.63 3.64 -7.25
CA GLU A 209 -23.36 2.96 -6.99
C GLU A 209 -22.95 2.89 -5.52
N ASN A 210 -23.47 3.81 -4.69
CA ASN A 210 -23.10 3.97 -3.29
C ASN A 210 -24.17 3.47 -2.30
N LEU A 211 -25.36 3.10 -2.81
CA LEU A 211 -26.40 2.37 -2.08
C LEU A 211 -26.01 0.90 -1.88
#